data_AF-E1QQK4-F1
#
_entry.id   AF-E1QQK4-F1
#
_cell.length_a   1.000
_cell.length_b   1.000
_cell.length_c   1.000
_cell.angle_alpha   90.00
_cell.angle_beta   90.00
_cell.angle_gamma   90.00
#
_symmetry.space_group_name_H-M   'P 1'
#
loop_
_entity.id
_entity.type
_entity.pdbx_description
1 polymer ?
#
loop_
_entity_poly.entity_id
_entity_poly.type
_entity_poly.pdbx_seq_one_letter_code
_entity_poly.pdbx_strand_id
1 'polypeptide(L)'
;MVRKKPYPHNNDILNAMLRVFSREPFIKPIDFPDKVRDELEKEGFYVGLVSTKRIWRIYEEAVKRGLIYDYLGVVIGYGYGEYWEE
;
A
#
# COMPACT_ATOMS: atom_id res chain seq x y z
N MET A 1 -22.99 -19.74 13.63
CA MET A 1 -22.96 -18.28 13.42
C MET A 1 -21.84 -17.95 12.45
N VAL A 2 -22.12 -17.24 11.35
CA VAL A 2 -21.07 -16.75 10.44
C VAL A 2 -20.30 -15.64 11.17
N ARG A 3 -19.01 -15.84 11.44
CA ARG A 3 -18.17 -14.77 12.01
C ARG A 3 -18.01 -13.67 10.97
N LYS A 4 -18.20 -12.42 11.38
CA LYS A 4 -17.89 -11.26 10.52
C LYS A 4 -16.39 -11.25 10.24
N LYS A 5 -16.01 -11.03 8.98
CA LYS A 5 -14.61 -10.79 8.61
C LYS A 5 -14.07 -9.58 9.41
N PRO A 6 -12.87 -9.65 10.00
CA PRO A 6 -12.27 -8.52 10.69
C PRO A 6 -11.96 -7.39 9.71
N TYR A 7 -11.93 -6.15 10.20
CA TYR A 7 -11.48 -5.00 9.41
C TYR A 7 -9.97 -4.80 9.59
N PRO A 8 -9.20 -4.50 8.53
CA PRO A 8 -7.75 -4.42 8.65
C PRO A 8 -7.32 -3.12 9.34
N HIS A 9 -6.37 -3.27 10.26
CA HIS A 9 -5.61 -2.18 10.84
C HIS A 9 -4.55 -1.67 9.87
N ASN A 10 -3.90 -0.56 10.20
CA ASN A 10 -2.92 0.05 9.30
C ASN A 10 -1.71 -0.88 9.04
N ASN A 11 -1.29 -1.65 10.05
CA ASN A 11 -0.20 -2.62 9.89
C ASN A 11 -0.59 -3.78 8.95
N ASP A 12 -1.85 -4.21 8.98
CA ASP A 12 -2.33 -5.25 8.05
C ASP A 12 -2.26 -4.75 6.60
N ILE A 13 -2.68 -3.51 6.37
CA ILE A 13 -2.61 -2.86 5.05
C ILE A 13 -1.15 -2.71 4.59
N LEU A 14 -0.26 -2.25 5.47
CA LEU A 14 1.16 -2.11 5.15
C LEU A 14 1.80 -3.49 4.82
N ASN A 15 1.48 -4.52 5.58
CA ASN A 15 1.96 -5.87 5.32
C ASN A 15 1.42 -6.42 3.98
N ALA A 16 0.17 -6.13 3.64
CA ALA A 16 -0.41 -6.47 2.35
C ALA A 16 0.31 -5.74 1.19
N MET A 17 0.64 -4.44 1.35
CA MET A 17 1.45 -3.70 0.37
C MET A 17 2.80 -4.36 0.11
N LEU A 18 3.52 -4.75 1.17
CA LEU A 18 4.81 -5.43 1.06
C LEU A 18 4.71 -6.77 0.32
N ARG A 19 3.63 -7.53 0.56
CA ARG A 19 3.35 -8.78 -0.18
C ARG A 19 3.05 -8.51 -1.65
N VAL A 20 2.30 -7.46 -1.97
CA VAL A 20 2.05 -7.05 -3.36
C VAL A 20 3.36 -6.69 -4.06
N PHE A 21 4.22 -5.87 -3.44
CA PHE A 21 5.53 -5.53 -4.02
C PHE A 21 6.44 -6.75 -4.19
N SER A 22 6.42 -7.70 -3.26
CA SER A 22 7.21 -8.93 -3.37
C SER A 22 6.75 -9.83 -4.53
N ARG A 23 5.46 -9.83 -4.88
CA ARG A 23 4.91 -10.67 -5.96
C ARG A 23 4.87 -9.97 -7.31
N GLU A 24 4.62 -8.67 -7.32
CA GLU A 24 4.47 -7.83 -8.50
C GLU A 24 5.37 -6.58 -8.40
N PRO A 25 6.72 -6.72 -8.52
CA PRO A 25 7.65 -5.61 -8.33
C PRO A 25 7.46 -4.44 -9.30
N PHE A 26 6.86 -4.71 -10.47
CA PHE A 26 6.61 -3.72 -11.53
C PHE A 26 5.13 -3.29 -11.60
N ILE A 27 4.40 -3.42 -10.49
CA ILE A 27 3.00 -3.01 -10.42
C ILE A 27 2.86 -1.52 -10.74
N LYS A 28 1.87 -1.18 -11.58
CA LYS A 28 1.59 0.22 -11.88
C LYS A 28 0.87 0.87 -10.70
N PRO A 29 1.15 2.15 -10.41
CA PRO A 29 0.47 2.88 -9.33
C PRO A 29 -1.06 2.80 -9.40
N ILE A 30 -1.64 2.83 -10.60
CA ILE A 30 -3.10 2.78 -10.80
C ILE A 30 -3.72 1.45 -10.33
N ASP A 31 -3.00 0.35 -10.47
CA ASP A 31 -3.47 -1.01 -10.14
C ASP A 31 -3.18 -1.38 -8.68
N PHE A 32 -2.24 -0.67 -8.05
CA PHE A 32 -1.76 -0.97 -6.69
C PHE A 32 -2.86 -1.04 -5.62
N PRO A 33 -3.81 -0.07 -5.54
CA PRO A 33 -4.85 -0.11 -4.52
C PRO A 33 -5.75 -1.34 -4.61
N ASP A 34 -6.06 -1.79 -5.82
CA ASP A 34 -6.91 -2.97 -6.03
C ASP A 34 -6.17 -4.24 -5.62
N LYS A 35 -4.89 -4.38 -5.99
CA LYS A 35 -4.07 -5.52 -5.57
C LYS A 35 -3.89 -5.61 -4.05
N VAL A 36 -3.79 -4.48 -3.36
CA VAL A 36 -3.75 -4.45 -1.90
C VAL A 36 -5.07 -4.95 -1.29
N ARG A 37 -6.22 -4.58 -1.86
CA ARG A 37 -7.52 -5.11 -1.41
C ARG A 37 -7.63 -6.61 -1.67
N ASP A 38 -7.21 -7.07 -2.85
CA ASP A 38 -7.23 -8.49 -3.19
C ASP A 38 -6.40 -9.31 -2.20
N GLU A 39 -5.22 -8.80 -1.80
CA GLU A 39 -4.37 -9.48 -0.82
C GLU A 39 -5.01 -9.53 0.58
N LEU A 40 -5.58 -8.41 1.04
CA LEU A 40 -6.31 -8.36 2.30
C LEU A 40 -7.54 -9.28 2.30
N GLU A 41 -8.27 -9.37 1.19
CA GLU A 41 -9.42 -10.25 1.08
C GLU A 41 -9.03 -11.73 1.12
N LYS A 42 -7.91 -12.11 0.47
CA LYS A 42 -7.33 -13.47 0.56
C LYS A 42 -6.95 -13.83 2.00
N GLU A 43 -6.51 -12.86 2.79
CA GLU A 43 -6.22 -13.02 4.22
C GLU A 43 -7.47 -13.05 5.11
N GLY A 44 -8.66 -12.91 4.52
CA GLY A 44 -9.93 -13.00 5.23
C GLY A 44 -10.41 -11.68 5.83
N PHE A 45 -9.80 -10.54 5.48
CA PHE A 45 -10.25 -9.22 5.92
C PHE A 45 -11.48 -8.74 5.14
N TYR A 46 -12.27 -7.87 5.78
CA TYR A 46 -13.31 -7.10 5.14
C TYR A 46 -12.71 -5.84 4.50
N VAL A 47 -12.72 -5.77 3.17
CA VAL A 47 -12.07 -4.69 2.41
C VAL A 47 -13.03 -3.61 1.92
N GLY A 48 -14.34 -3.78 2.12
CA GLY A 48 -15.36 -2.87 1.57
C GLY A 48 -15.28 -1.41 2.04
N LEU A 49 -14.53 -1.12 3.11
CA LEU A 49 -14.27 0.24 3.60
C LEU A 49 -12.81 0.68 3.42
N VAL A 50 -11.97 -0.15 2.81
CA VAL A 50 -10.56 0.17 2.51
C VAL A 50 -10.52 1.02 1.24
N SER A 51 -10.63 2.34 1.41
CA SER A 51 -10.60 3.28 0.29
C SER A 51 -9.21 3.42 -0.32
N THR A 52 -9.15 3.83 -1.60
CA THR A 52 -7.90 4.11 -2.31
C THR A 52 -7.08 5.17 -1.58
N LYS A 53 -7.76 6.21 -1.06
CA LYS A 53 -7.14 7.25 -0.24
C LYS A 53 -6.47 6.69 1.02
N ARG A 54 -7.09 5.71 1.71
CA ARG A 54 -6.52 5.11 2.92
C ARG A 54 -5.24 4.34 2.61
N ILE A 55 -5.23 3.58 1.52
CA ILE A 55 -4.05 2.85 1.04
C ILE A 55 -2.92 3.84 0.74
N TRP A 56 -3.17 4.85 -0.07
CA TRP A 56 -2.14 5.84 -0.41
C TRP A 56 -1.60 6.59 0.80
N ARG A 57 -2.47 6.99 1.74
CA ARG A 57 -2.03 7.66 2.96
C ARG A 57 -1.08 6.79 3.78
N ILE A 58 -1.38 5.50 3.93
CA ILE A 58 -0.53 4.56 4.67
C ILE A 58 0.80 4.35 3.95
N TYR A 59 0.77 4.22 2.62
CA TYR A 59 1.99 4.11 1.80
C TYR A 59 2.88 5.35 1.95
N GLU A 60 2.32 6.55 1.77
CA GLU A 60 3.02 7.82 1.92
C GLU A 60 3.61 7.99 3.32
N GLU A 61 2.83 7.72 4.37
CA GLU A 61 3.31 7.76 5.77
C GLU A 61 4.46 6.77 5.98
N ALA A 62 4.40 5.57 5.40
CA ALA A 62 5.45 4.56 5.52
C ALA A 62 6.75 4.98 4.81
N VAL A 63 6.65 5.58 3.62
CA VAL A 63 7.79 6.14 2.88
C VAL A 63 8.43 7.30 3.67
N LYS A 64 7.61 8.28 4.09
CA LYS A 64 8.08 9.46 4.83
C LYS A 64 8.75 9.11 6.16
N ARG A 65 8.33 8.02 6.80
CA ARG A 65 8.92 7.52 8.04
C ARG A 65 10.15 6.61 7.82
N GLY A 66 10.55 6.36 6.57
CA GLY A 66 11.66 5.48 6.24
C GLY A 66 11.40 4.00 6.52
N LEU A 67 10.13 3.58 6.61
CA LEU A 67 9.76 2.18 6.83
C LEU A 67 9.87 1.36 5.55
N ILE A 68 9.60 2.00 4.41
CA ILE A 68 9.73 1.42 3.06
C ILE A 68 10.32 2.47 2.12
N TYR A 69 10.95 2.03 1.04
CA TYR A 69 11.34 2.91 -0.07
C TYR A 69 10.11 3.36 -0.87
N ASP A 70 10.22 4.47 -1.61
CA ASP A 70 9.20 4.85 -2.59
C ASP A 70 9.27 3.95 -3.83
N TYR A 71 8.80 2.70 -3.69
CA TYR A 71 8.78 1.70 -4.75
C TYR A 71 8.01 2.14 -6.00
N LEU A 72 6.98 2.97 -5.81
CA LEU A 72 6.11 3.44 -6.89
C LEU A 72 6.55 4.79 -7.47
N GLY A 73 7.49 5.49 -6.84
CA GLY A 73 7.99 6.79 -7.30
C GLY A 73 6.92 7.89 -7.33
N VAL A 74 5.95 7.83 -6.42
CA VAL A 74 4.78 8.75 -6.40
C VAL A 74 4.75 9.66 -5.18
N VAL A 75 5.71 9.54 -4.25
CA VAL A 75 5.74 10.37 -3.04
C VAL A 75 6.56 11.63 -3.31
N ILE A 76 5.89 12.78 -3.29
CA ILE A 76 6.55 14.10 -3.45
C ILE A 76 7.56 14.30 -2.31
N GLY A 77 8.79 14.70 -2.64
CA GLY A 77 9.86 14.86 -1.64
C GLY A 77 10.73 13.62 -1.43
N TYR A 78 10.38 12.49 -2.06
CA TYR A 78 10.97 11.17 -1.77
C TYR A 78 11.18 10.39 -3.06
N GLY A 79 12.42 10.25 -3.52
CA GLY A 79 12.75 9.45 -4.71
C GLY A 79 13.97 9.98 -5.48
N TYR A 80 14.42 9.21 -6.48
CA TYR A 80 15.61 9.49 -7.29
C TYR A 80 15.52 10.73 -8.23
N GLY A 81 14.44 11.52 -8.14
CA GLY A 81 14.18 12.68 -8.99
C GLY A 81 14.68 14.02 -8.43
N GLU A 82 15.15 14.08 -7.18
CA GLU A 82 15.53 15.34 -6.51
C GLU A 82 17.02 15.74 -6.69
N TYR A 83 17.75 15.07 -7.59
CA TYR A 83 19.16 15.38 -7.87
C TYR A 83 19.38 16.18 -9.16
N TRP A 84 18.43 17.02 -9.56
CA TRP A 84 18.60 17.96 -10.68
C TRP A 84 17.92 19.30 -10.40
N GLU A 85 18.43 20.04 -9.42
CA GLU A 85 18.42 21.50 -9.51
C GLU A 85 19.84 21.99 -9.16
N GLU A 86 20.52 22.53 -10.18
CA GLU A 86 21.77 23.29 -10.07
C GLU A 86 21.51 24.68 -9.46
#